data_AF-A0A2V9JAP0-F1
#
_entry.id   AF-A0A2V9JAP0-F1
#
_cell.length_a   1.000
_cell.length_b   1.000
_cell.length_c   1.000
_cell.angle_alpha   90.00
_cell.angle_beta   90.00
_cell.angle_gamma   90.00
#
_symmetry.space_group_name_H-M   'P 1'
#
loop_
_entity.id
_entity.type
_entity.pdbx_description
1 polymer ?
#
loop_
_entity_poly.entity_id
_entity_poly.type
_entity_poly.pdbx_seq_one_letter_code
_entity_poly.pdbx_strand_id
1 'polypeptide(L)'
;PILRSVETYVCSEPAQLRYVLDHLEDLVVKSVGESGGYGMLIGPMASRASIAQFRDRLRIDPRNYVAQPVVSLSRCPCYDPDSGGLAGRHVDLRPYCLYDGEKVTIVPGGLTRVALRPGSLVVNSSQGGGSKDTWVLKGEE
;
A
#
# COMPACT_ATOMS: atom_id res chain seq x y z
N PRO A 1 2.18 20.54 4.33
CA PRO A 1 1.98 19.52 5.40
C PRO A 1 3.33 18.86 5.70
N ILE A 2 3.59 18.45 6.95
CA ILE A 2 4.89 17.82 7.33
C ILE A 2 5.07 16.47 6.62
N LEU A 3 4.03 15.64 6.62
CA LEU A 3 3.97 14.42 5.83
C LEU A 3 3.29 14.72 4.48
N ARG A 4 3.90 14.26 3.39
CA ARG A 4 3.34 14.40 2.05
C ARG A 4 2.36 13.26 1.78
N SER A 5 1.22 13.58 1.19
CA SER A 5 0.31 12.59 0.63
C SER A 5 0.86 12.03 -0.68
N VAL A 6 0.58 10.77 -0.95
CA VAL A 6 0.83 10.18 -2.27
C VAL A 6 -0.19 10.75 -3.25
N GLU A 7 0.27 11.14 -4.44
CA GLU A 7 -0.64 11.55 -5.52
C GLU A 7 -1.64 10.42 -5.79
N THR A 8 -2.92 10.77 -5.81
CA THR A 8 -4.00 9.80 -5.92
C THR A 8 -4.99 10.27 -6.98
N TYR A 9 -5.14 9.47 -8.03
CA TYR A 9 -6.09 9.67 -9.09
C TYR A 9 -7.45 9.06 -8.68
N VAL A 10 -8.48 9.89 -8.70
CA VAL A 10 -9.86 9.52 -8.43
C VAL A 10 -10.51 9.10 -9.74
N CYS A 11 -10.73 7.80 -9.93
CA CYS A 11 -11.20 7.28 -11.21
C CYS A 11 -12.64 7.71 -11.54
N SER A 12 -13.44 8.23 -10.60
CA SER A 12 -14.74 8.84 -10.90
C SER A 12 -14.64 10.12 -11.72
N GLU A 13 -13.49 10.80 -11.71
CA GLU A 13 -13.27 12.03 -12.47
C GLU A 13 -12.80 11.70 -13.90
N PRO A 14 -13.54 12.06 -14.97
CA PRO A 14 -13.26 11.60 -16.33
C PRO A 14 -11.85 11.89 -16.84
N ALA A 15 -11.29 13.06 -16.50
CA ALA A 15 -9.94 13.44 -16.90
C ALA A 15 -8.87 12.56 -16.20
N GLN A 16 -9.08 12.25 -14.92
CA GLN A 16 -8.18 11.40 -14.16
C GLN A 16 -8.32 9.94 -14.59
N LEU A 17 -9.55 9.46 -14.83
CA LEU A 17 -9.79 8.14 -15.39
C LEU A 17 -9.07 7.95 -16.71
N ARG A 18 -9.10 8.97 -17.58
CA ARG A 18 -8.41 8.92 -18.88
C ARG A 18 -6.91 8.71 -18.67
N TYR A 19 -6.29 9.51 -17.81
CA TYR A 19 -4.88 9.37 -17.45
C TYR A 19 -4.57 7.97 -16.91
N VAL A 20 -5.38 7.49 -15.96
CA VAL A 20 -5.21 6.15 -15.37
C VAL A 20 -5.27 5.06 -16.43
N LEU A 21 -6.27 5.10 -17.32
CA LEU A 21 -6.40 4.13 -18.41
C LEU A 21 -5.19 4.18 -19.36
N ASP A 22 -4.68 5.36 -19.67
CA ASP A 22 -3.53 5.51 -20.58
C ASP A 22 -2.21 5.05 -19.94
N HIS A 23 -2.12 5.00 -18.60
CA HIS A 23 -0.90 4.67 -17.84
C HIS A 23 -1.06 3.49 -16.86
N LEU A 24 -1.99 2.56 -17.13
CA LEU A 24 -2.28 1.44 -16.21
C LEU A 24 -1.07 0.58 -15.85
N GLU A 25 -0.10 0.48 -16.76
CA GLU A 25 1.13 -0.30 -16.58
C GLU A 25 2.12 0.33 -15.59
N ASP A 26 1.98 1.62 -15.28
CA ASP A 26 2.87 2.35 -14.38
C ASP A 26 2.24 2.64 -13.00
N LEU A 27 0.95 2.29 -12.84
CA LEU A 27 0.15 2.66 -11.68
C LEU A 27 -0.22 1.44 -10.82
N VAL A 28 -0.53 1.73 -9.56
CA VAL A 28 -1.21 0.80 -8.66
C VAL A 28 -2.68 1.20 -8.58
N VAL A 29 -3.59 0.33 -9.02
CA VAL A 29 -5.05 0.55 -8.94
C VAL A 29 -5.61 -0.26 -7.78
N LYS A 30 -6.45 0.36 -6.95
CA LYS A 30 -7.06 -0.26 -5.77
C LYS A 30 -8.57 0.00 -5.80
N SER A 31 -9.34 -1.01 -5.42
CA SER A 31 -10.77 -0.83 -5.12
C SER A 31 -10.95 0.00 -3.83
N VAL A 32 -11.97 0.84 -3.80
CA VAL A 32 -12.27 1.73 -2.65
C VAL A 32 -13.03 0.98 -1.56
N GLY A 33 -13.96 0.10 -1.95
CA GLY A 33 -14.86 -0.59 -1.02
C GLY A 33 -14.38 -1.95 -0.52
N GLU A 34 -13.28 -2.50 -1.03
CA GLU A 34 -12.86 -3.86 -0.67
C GLU A 34 -11.84 -3.86 0.48
N SER A 35 -11.99 -4.83 1.38
CA SER A 35 -11.01 -5.12 2.42
C SER A 35 -10.09 -6.26 1.97
N GLY A 36 -8.90 -6.37 2.58
CA GLY A 36 -8.06 -7.56 2.36
C GLY A 36 -7.12 -7.50 1.14
N GLY A 37 -7.01 -6.36 0.44
CA GLY A 37 -6.10 -6.21 -0.73
C GLY A 37 -6.58 -6.98 -1.97
N TYR A 38 -7.81 -7.49 -1.94
CA TYR A 38 -8.51 -7.98 -3.13
C TYR A 38 -8.83 -6.78 -4.03
N GLY A 39 -8.91 -7.01 -5.35
CA GLY A 39 -9.21 -5.94 -6.31
C GLY A 39 -8.09 -4.93 -6.53
N MET A 40 -6.82 -5.33 -6.30
CA MET A 40 -5.65 -4.49 -6.58
C MET A 40 -4.90 -4.93 -7.85
N LEU A 41 -4.48 -3.97 -8.66
CA LEU A 41 -3.54 -4.13 -9.78
C LEU A 41 -2.23 -3.42 -9.40
N ILE A 42 -1.09 -4.09 -9.57
CA ILE A 42 0.24 -3.46 -9.55
C ILE A 42 0.75 -3.49 -10.98
N GLY A 43 0.56 -2.39 -11.73
CA GLY A 43 0.82 -2.29 -13.16
C GLY A 43 2.16 -2.91 -13.59
N PRO A 44 3.30 -2.50 -13.00
CA PRO A 44 4.61 -2.98 -13.44
C PRO A 44 4.86 -4.48 -13.22
N MET A 45 4.07 -5.12 -12.35
CA MET A 45 4.18 -6.54 -12.02
C MET A 45 3.04 -7.36 -12.63
N ALA A 46 2.09 -6.72 -13.32
CA ALA A 46 0.90 -7.36 -13.83
C ALA A 46 1.10 -7.89 -15.25
N SER A 47 0.43 -9.00 -15.56
CA SER A 47 0.37 -9.50 -16.93
C SER A 47 -0.47 -8.56 -17.81
N ARG A 48 -0.21 -8.57 -19.13
CA ARG A 48 -1.03 -7.83 -20.11
C ARG A 48 -2.52 -8.20 -20.02
N ALA A 49 -2.82 -9.48 -19.77
CA ALA A 49 -4.20 -9.95 -19.60
C ALA A 49 -4.86 -9.34 -18.35
N SER A 50 -4.13 -9.27 -17.22
CA SER A 50 -4.61 -8.66 -15.99
C SER A 50 -4.85 -7.15 -16.16
N ILE A 51 -3.96 -6.45 -16.86
CA ILE A 51 -4.11 -5.03 -17.18
C ILE A 51 -5.36 -4.80 -18.05
N ALA A 52 -5.56 -5.61 -19.09
CA ALA A 52 -6.76 -5.53 -19.93
C ALA A 52 -8.04 -5.75 -19.12
N GLN A 53 -8.06 -6.76 -18.24
CA GLN A 53 -9.21 -7.02 -17.38
C GLN A 53 -9.51 -5.83 -16.44
N PHE A 54 -8.48 -5.23 -15.84
CA PHE A 54 -8.66 -4.06 -14.98
C PHE A 54 -9.12 -2.82 -15.75
N ARG A 55 -8.65 -2.66 -16.99
CA ARG A 55 -9.11 -1.59 -17.89
C ARG A 55 -10.62 -1.67 -18.12
N ASP A 56 -11.16 -2.86 -18.31
CA ASP A 56 -12.60 -3.04 -18.50
C ASP A 56 -13.38 -2.79 -17.21
N ARG A 57 -12.89 -3.28 -16.06
CA ARG A 57 -13.49 -3.00 -14.75
C ARG A 57 -13.57 -1.49 -14.45
N LEU A 58 -12.49 -0.76 -14.73
CA LEU A 58 -12.42 0.70 -14.55
C LEU A 58 -13.41 1.46 -15.44
N ARG A 59 -13.73 0.96 -16.63
CA ARG A 59 -14.74 1.55 -17.51
C ARG A 59 -16.16 1.28 -17.05
N ILE A 60 -16.39 0.11 -16.45
CA ILE A 60 -17.71 -0.33 -15.98
C ILE A 60 -18.09 0.40 -14.68
N ASP A 61 -17.18 0.45 -13.71
CA ASP A 61 -17.43 1.07 -12.40
C ASP A 61 -16.23 1.92 -11.96
N PRO A 62 -15.99 3.06 -12.61
CA PRO A 62 -14.85 3.93 -12.30
C PRO A 62 -14.88 4.45 -10.86
N ARG A 63 -16.08 4.61 -10.28
CA ARG A 63 -16.25 5.19 -8.93
C ARG A 63 -15.70 4.28 -7.83
N ASN A 64 -15.62 2.98 -8.08
CA ASN A 64 -15.10 2.02 -7.11
C ASN A 64 -13.57 1.92 -7.12
N TYR A 65 -12.85 2.75 -7.88
CA TYR A 65 -11.39 2.65 -7.97
C TYR A 65 -10.67 3.98 -7.74
N VAL A 66 -9.46 3.85 -7.22
CA VAL A 66 -8.45 4.91 -7.22
C VAL A 66 -7.14 4.34 -7.75
N ALA A 67 -6.29 5.20 -8.30
CA ALA A 67 -4.96 4.82 -8.76
C ALA A 67 -3.90 5.72 -8.14
N GLN A 68 -2.70 5.17 -7.94
CA GLN A 68 -1.55 5.87 -7.36
C GLN A 68 -0.30 5.48 -8.14
N PRO A 69 0.70 6.37 -8.25
CA PRO A 69 2.03 5.99 -8.68
C PRO A 69 2.59 4.87 -7.80
N VAL A 70 3.43 4.01 -8.38
CA VAL A 70 4.10 2.96 -7.62
C VAL A 70 5.09 3.63 -6.66
N VAL A 71 4.87 3.45 -5.36
CA VAL A 71 5.76 3.96 -4.32
C VAL A 71 6.77 2.88 -3.95
N SER A 72 8.05 3.22 -3.98
CA SER A 72 9.10 2.36 -3.44
C SER A 72 8.99 2.30 -1.91
N LEU A 73 8.35 1.24 -1.41
CA LEU A 73 8.23 1.00 0.03
C LEU A 73 9.60 0.71 0.64
N SER A 74 9.87 1.26 1.83
CA SER A 74 11.06 0.93 2.60
C SER A 74 11.10 -0.56 2.95
N ARG A 75 12.31 -1.09 3.16
CA ARG A 75 12.51 -2.51 3.51
C ARG A 75 13.14 -2.62 4.89
N CYS A 76 12.69 -3.60 5.67
CA CYS A 76 13.24 -3.96 6.97
C CYS A 76 13.80 -5.41 6.91
N PRO A 77 14.90 -5.74 7.63
CA PRO A 77 15.38 -7.11 7.72
C PRO A 77 14.34 -8.09 8.30
N CYS A 78 14.11 -9.18 7.60
CA CYS A 78 13.22 -10.27 8.00
C CYS A 78 13.93 -11.60 7.83
N TYR A 79 13.67 -12.53 8.75
CA TYR A 79 14.10 -13.91 8.59
C TYR A 79 13.39 -14.53 7.38
N ASP A 80 14.17 -15.17 6.51
CA ASP A 80 13.71 -15.85 5.31
C ASP A 80 13.94 -17.36 5.46
N PRO A 81 12.89 -18.15 5.75
CA PRO A 81 13.01 -19.57 6.01
C PRO A 81 13.66 -20.36 4.88
N ASP A 82 13.47 -19.95 3.62
CA ASP A 82 13.97 -20.68 2.46
C ASP A 82 15.49 -20.56 2.32
N SER A 83 16.04 -19.38 2.69
CA SER A 83 17.48 -19.12 2.65
C SER A 83 18.20 -19.41 3.97
N GLY A 84 17.46 -19.55 5.07
CA GLY A 84 18.00 -19.64 6.43
C GLY A 84 18.65 -18.34 6.94
N GLY A 85 18.50 -17.22 6.23
CA GLY A 85 19.16 -15.95 6.50
C GLY A 85 18.20 -14.76 6.66
N LEU A 86 18.78 -13.55 6.73
CA LEU A 86 18.02 -12.31 6.72
C LEU A 86 17.89 -11.77 5.29
N ALA A 87 16.68 -11.36 4.93
CA ALA A 87 16.40 -10.68 3.67
C ALA A 87 15.52 -9.45 3.91
N GLY A 88 15.72 -8.39 3.12
CA GLY A 88 14.86 -7.22 3.20
C GLY A 88 13.43 -7.54 2.76
N ARG A 89 12.43 -7.05 3.48
CA ARG A 89 11.01 -7.14 3.09
C ARG A 89 10.32 -5.80 3.23
N HIS A 90 9.39 -5.50 2.33
CA HIS A 90 8.67 -4.23 2.34
C HIS A 90 7.79 -4.12 3.57
N VAL A 91 7.76 -2.93 4.18
CA VAL A 91 7.00 -2.66 5.39
C VAL A 91 6.13 -1.41 5.24
N ASP A 92 5.04 -1.36 6.00
CA ASP A 92 4.34 -0.11 6.29
C ASP A 92 4.08 0.04 7.79
N LEU A 93 3.89 1.28 8.22
CA LEU A 93 3.69 1.64 9.62
C LEU A 93 2.34 2.32 9.79
N ARG A 94 1.56 1.82 10.74
CA ARG A 94 0.31 2.43 11.19
C ARG A 94 0.47 2.95 12.63
N PRO A 95 0.79 4.24 12.82
CA PRO A 95 0.73 4.87 14.13
C PRO A 95 -0.72 5.14 14.53
N TYR A 96 -0.94 5.43 15.81
CA TYR A 96 -2.25 5.78 16.36
C TYR A 96 -2.20 7.15 17.03
N CYS A 97 -2.96 8.08 16.47
CA CYS A 97 -3.19 9.42 17.03
C CYS A 97 -4.51 9.39 17.79
N LEU A 98 -4.48 9.77 19.06
CA LEU A 98 -5.64 9.83 19.96
C LEU A 98 -6.02 11.29 20.19
N TYR A 99 -7.32 11.61 20.08
CA TYR A 99 -7.86 12.92 20.42
C TYR A 99 -8.85 12.75 21.57
N ASP A 100 -8.59 13.41 22.70
CA ASP A 100 -9.41 13.30 23.91
C ASP A 100 -10.50 14.40 24.01
N GLY A 101 -10.60 15.27 23.00
CA GLY A 101 -11.48 16.43 23.00
C GLY A 101 -10.75 17.76 23.18
N GLU A 102 -9.50 17.73 23.67
CA GLU A 102 -8.68 18.93 23.90
C GLU A 102 -7.32 18.84 23.19
N LYS A 103 -6.67 17.68 23.21
CA LYS A 103 -5.32 17.49 22.67
C LYS A 103 -5.21 16.23 21.81
N VAL A 104 -4.34 16.32 20.81
CA VAL A 104 -3.90 15.15 20.03
C VAL A 104 -2.65 14.57 20.67
N THR A 105 -2.69 13.30 21.05
CA THR A 105 -1.55 12.54 21.59
C THR A 105 -1.21 11.38 20.66
N ILE A 106 0.07 11.14 20.41
CA ILE A 106 0.54 10.00 19.60
C ILE A 106 1.14 8.96 20.53
N VAL A 107 0.73 7.71 20.39
CA VAL A 107 1.33 6.59 21.14
C VAL A 107 2.73 6.34 20.59
N PRO A 108 3.79 6.22 21.43
CA PRO A 108 5.15 5.92 20.97
C PRO A 108 5.26 4.45 20.51
N GLY A 109 4.70 4.17 19.34
CA GLY A 109 4.61 2.84 18.75
C GLY A 109 3.64 2.81 17.58
N GLY A 110 3.29 1.60 17.15
CA GLY A 110 2.34 1.40 16.06
C GLY A 110 2.34 -0.05 15.56
N LEU A 111 1.43 -0.32 14.63
CA LEU A 111 1.43 -1.61 13.93
C LEU A 111 2.34 -1.50 12.72
N THR A 112 3.48 -2.19 12.75
CA THR A 112 4.29 -2.43 11.55
C THR A 112 3.82 -3.70 10.87
N ARG A 113 3.45 -3.61 9.60
CA ARG A 113 3.14 -4.78 8.76
C ARG A 113 4.27 -5.05 7.81
N VAL A 114 4.42 -6.31 7.40
CA VAL A 114 5.50 -6.76 6.53
C VAL A 114 4.99 -7.69 5.44
N ALA A 115 5.44 -7.46 4.21
CA ALA A 115 5.19 -8.35 3.08
C ALA A 115 6.21 -9.49 3.11
N LEU A 116 5.84 -10.66 3.64
CA LEU A 116 6.80 -11.76 3.87
C LEU A 116 7.28 -12.43 2.58
N ARG A 117 6.47 -12.41 1.51
CA ARG A 117 6.83 -12.97 0.21
C ARG A 117 7.93 -12.12 -0.47
N PRO A 118 9.00 -12.73 -1.00
CA PRO A 118 10.03 -12.01 -1.75
C PRO A 118 9.44 -11.14 -2.86
N GLY A 119 9.85 -9.88 -2.94
CA GLY A 119 9.41 -8.93 -3.99
C GLY A 119 7.96 -8.46 -3.89
N SER A 120 7.17 -8.94 -2.91
CA SER A 120 5.78 -8.51 -2.73
C SER A 120 5.70 -7.13 -2.09
N LEU A 121 4.78 -6.30 -2.59
CA LEU A 121 4.36 -5.04 -1.96
C LEU A 121 3.10 -5.22 -1.10
N VAL A 122 2.53 -6.43 -1.08
CA VAL A 122 1.31 -6.75 -0.33
C VAL A 122 1.65 -7.07 1.12
N VAL A 123 1.43 -6.11 2.00
CA VAL A 123 1.64 -6.25 3.46
C VAL A 123 0.39 -6.75 4.21
N ASN A 124 -0.70 -7.03 3.50
CA ASN A 124 -1.97 -7.39 4.13
C ASN A 124 -1.95 -8.83 4.70
N SER A 125 -2.43 -9.01 5.92
CA SER A 125 -2.37 -10.30 6.63
C SER A 125 -3.17 -11.39 5.91
N SER A 126 -4.29 -11.04 5.29
CA SER A 126 -5.11 -11.95 4.47
C SER A 126 -4.38 -12.56 3.27
N GLN A 127 -3.24 -12.00 2.86
CA GLN A 127 -2.48 -12.43 1.68
C GLN A 127 -1.02 -12.80 2.00
N GLY A 128 -0.76 -13.22 3.24
CA GLY A 128 0.58 -13.63 3.67
C GLY A 128 1.45 -12.48 4.18
N GLY A 129 0.83 -11.36 4.56
CA GLY A 129 1.49 -10.32 5.35
C GLY A 129 1.66 -10.76 6.81
N GLY A 130 2.78 -10.37 7.41
CA GLY A 130 3.05 -10.52 8.83
C GLY A 130 3.02 -9.18 9.56
N SER A 131 3.34 -9.19 10.85
CA SER A 131 3.59 -7.99 11.64
C SER A 131 4.96 -8.03 12.30
N LYS A 132 5.45 -6.84 12.67
CA LYS A 132 6.64 -6.65 13.51
C LYS A 132 6.30 -5.70 14.65
N ASP A 133 7.04 -5.83 15.74
CA ASP A 133 7.04 -4.84 16.80
C ASP A 133 7.66 -3.52 16.30
N THR A 134 7.18 -2.39 16.82
CA THR A 134 7.63 -1.04 16.44
C THR A 134 8.25 -0.37 17.65
N TRP A 135 9.57 -0.30 17.69
CA TRP A 135 10.29 0.37 18.78
C TRP A 135 10.52 1.84 18.46
N VAL A 136 9.97 2.71 19.30
CA VAL A 136 10.28 4.14 19.30
C VAL A 136 11.24 4.39 20.45
N LEU A 137 12.49 4.70 20.13
CA LEU A 137 13.51 4.95 21.13
C LEU A 137 13.20 6.25 21.88
N LYS A 138 13.46 6.26 23.19
CA LYS A 138 13.44 7.50 23.96
C LYS A 138 14.56 8.40 23.40
N GLY A 139 14.26 9.66 23.14
CA GLY A 139 15.29 10.63 22.75
C GLY A 139 16.35 10.76 23.85
N GLU A 140 17.58 11.09 23.45
CA GLU A 140 18.59 11.59 24.38
C GLU A 140 18.10 12.98 24.86
N GLU A 141 18.02 13.18 26.18
CA GLU A 141 17.76 14.50 26.78
C GLU A 141 18.95 15.44 26.59
#